data_AF-A0A928V477-F1
#
_entry.id   AF-A0A928V477-F1
#
_cell.length_a   1.000
_cell.length_b   1.000
_cell.length_c   1.000
_cell.angle_alpha   90.00
_cell.angle_beta   90.00
_cell.angle_gamma   90.00
#
_symmetry.space_group_name_H-M   'P 1'
#
loop_
_entity.id
_entity.type
_entity.pdbx_description
1 polymer ?
#
loop_
_entity_poly.entity_id
_entity_poly.type
_entity_poly.pdbx_seq_one_letter_code
_entity_poly.pdbx_strand_id
1 'polypeptide(L)'
;MFFVDQRTHFFSPLTGKYREIVAECLRLLYRHLYTDIRDYGHAMNRDQLIDIFKEAIARTPMLDEQESGSEGEGRFKSHRELASFIINRLLECGWLEKQVDEATLQSTYGFSRSGRVFTQPFTDDDNKRFRTRNRNTRNTRNSLQAFLEQGEVHDLLDAYEYSERIISDFTDVISELEERKRQLVREVESRQLVQHATDEFFDFMEKVFKPDLEVRLSADSVEKYRDQIGKLISDIRRKRKYGQGDAEMAERDWRAVMEIRLRQSLPHRVVQGVSLLDTLLGTIESRLKNACDVMLPALRRALNTFTQRADIIIRQLSYIHTQGENSLIELCRDLAAIETPDQDALLAEYGNALAGIQLGYPDPAQIQLRNAWQKTRIRSGLAQEQPLDKEAQRVLMIQQALDRAFIVQGSAIHQYLHTALRDTGRINSRDLTAANSDELLALAHAVEAGSVNNLSSEFRFEIEQQAEWLHESPRVQLDDYFIARDEFVIKLVDVHHE
;
A
#
# COMPACT_ATOMS: atom_id res chain seq x y z
N MET A 1 -11.44 -6.79 -12.96
CA MET A 1 -12.90 -6.54 -12.89
C MET A 1 -13.17 -5.45 -11.87
N PHE A 2 -14.15 -4.56 -12.08
CA PHE A 2 -14.41 -3.43 -11.15
C PHE A 2 -15.19 -3.84 -9.88
N PHE A 3 -16.19 -4.71 -10.03
CA PHE A 3 -17.01 -5.22 -8.93
C PHE A 3 -16.37 -6.48 -8.34
N VAL A 4 -15.46 -6.30 -7.38
CA VAL A 4 -14.81 -7.38 -6.63
C VAL A 4 -14.76 -6.99 -5.16
N ASP A 5 -15.03 -7.96 -4.27
CA ASP A 5 -15.05 -7.82 -2.81
C ASP A 5 -16.00 -6.71 -2.31
N GLN A 6 -15.44 -5.69 -1.65
CA GLN A 6 -16.13 -4.54 -1.05
C GLN A 6 -16.77 -3.61 -2.10
N ARG A 7 -16.43 -3.74 -3.38
CA ARG A 7 -16.93 -2.86 -4.46
C ARG A 7 -18.20 -3.35 -5.13
N THR A 8 -18.76 -4.49 -4.73
CA THR A 8 -20.02 -5.03 -5.26
C THR A 8 -21.17 -4.01 -5.18
N HIS A 9 -21.23 -3.25 -4.09
CA HIS A 9 -22.22 -2.20 -3.86
C HIS A 9 -21.62 -0.79 -3.88
N PHE A 10 -20.60 -0.56 -4.71
CA PHE A 10 -19.86 0.70 -4.74
C PHE A 10 -20.78 1.94 -4.82
N PHE A 11 -21.82 1.96 -5.66
CA PHE A 11 -22.68 3.14 -5.82
C PHE A 11 -23.83 3.28 -4.80
N SER A 12 -24.00 2.31 -3.90
CA SER A 12 -25.08 2.32 -2.89
C SER A 12 -25.12 3.59 -2.01
N PRO A 13 -23.99 4.20 -1.59
CA PRO A 13 -24.02 5.42 -0.78
C PRO A 13 -24.68 6.62 -1.50
N LEU A 14 -24.65 6.66 -2.84
CA LEU A 14 -25.15 7.77 -3.65
C LEU A 14 -26.61 7.58 -4.12
N THR A 15 -27.22 6.42 -3.89
CA THR A 15 -28.59 6.12 -4.33
C THR A 15 -29.64 6.25 -3.21
N GLY A 16 -29.25 6.62 -1.99
CA GLY A 16 -30.14 6.73 -0.83
C GLY A 16 -30.65 8.13 -0.50
N LYS A 17 -31.45 8.24 0.58
CA LYS A 17 -31.99 9.49 1.15
C LYS A 17 -30.93 10.56 1.41
N TYR A 18 -29.72 10.16 1.77
CA TYR A 18 -28.61 11.07 2.11
C TYR A 18 -27.67 11.36 0.93
N ARG A 19 -28.05 11.07 -0.32
CA ARG A 19 -27.17 11.17 -1.50
C ARG A 19 -26.43 12.51 -1.64
N GLU A 20 -27.13 13.62 -1.42
CA GLU A 20 -26.57 14.97 -1.55
C GLU A 20 -25.58 15.29 -0.43
N ILE A 21 -25.91 14.85 0.79
CA ILE A 21 -25.03 14.98 1.96
C ILE A 21 -23.77 14.14 1.75
N VAL A 22 -23.92 12.92 1.22
CA VAL A 22 -22.78 12.04 0.90
C VAL A 22 -21.90 12.68 -0.17
N ALA A 23 -22.49 13.24 -1.23
CA ALA A 23 -21.75 13.94 -2.28
C ALA A 23 -20.97 15.15 -1.72
N GLU A 24 -21.60 15.98 -0.87
CA GLU A 24 -20.92 17.13 -0.26
C GLU A 24 -19.83 16.72 0.74
N CYS A 25 -20.06 15.67 1.54
CA CYS A 25 -19.05 15.09 2.42
C CYS A 25 -17.82 14.64 1.63
N LEU A 26 -18.03 13.92 0.51
CA LEU A 26 -16.95 13.49 -0.38
C LEU A 26 -16.26 14.70 -1.03
N ARG A 27 -17.00 15.73 -1.43
CA ARG A 27 -16.47 16.97 -2.03
C ARG A 27 -15.57 17.74 -1.06
N LEU A 28 -16.04 17.97 0.17
CA LEU A 28 -15.26 18.66 1.20
C LEU A 28 -14.04 17.84 1.62
N LEU A 29 -14.19 16.52 1.76
CA LEU A 29 -13.07 15.64 2.05
C LEU A 29 -12.00 15.69 0.96
N TYR A 30 -12.41 15.68 -0.31
CA TYR A 30 -11.50 15.80 -1.45
C TYR A 30 -10.76 17.14 -1.43
N ARG A 31 -11.47 18.25 -1.21
CA ARG A 31 -10.84 19.57 -1.10
C ARG A 31 -9.86 19.63 0.06
N HIS A 32 -10.22 19.06 1.20
CA HIS A 32 -9.36 19.08 2.38
C HIS A 32 -8.07 18.27 2.18
N LEU A 33 -8.18 17.08 1.57
CA LEU A 33 -7.03 16.22 1.34
C LEU A 33 -6.12 16.65 0.17
N TYR A 34 -6.71 17.24 -0.89
CA TYR A 34 -6.00 17.46 -2.15
C TYR A 34 -5.88 18.94 -2.56
N THR A 35 -6.64 19.85 -1.95
CA THR A 35 -6.73 21.26 -2.39
C THR A 35 -6.35 22.28 -1.31
N ASP A 36 -6.69 22.04 -0.03
CA ASP A 36 -6.57 23.05 1.03
C ASP A 36 -5.21 23.02 1.75
N ILE A 37 -4.70 24.21 2.09
CA ILE A 37 -3.28 24.47 2.36
C ILE A 37 -2.80 23.90 3.72
N ARG A 38 -3.74 23.58 4.61
CA ARG A 38 -3.48 23.45 6.05
C ARG A 38 -3.16 22.05 6.55
N ASP A 39 -3.63 20.99 5.89
CA ASP A 39 -3.59 19.62 6.45
C ASP A 39 -3.00 18.57 5.49
N TYR A 40 -2.12 19.01 4.58
CA TYR A 40 -1.45 18.10 3.64
C TYR A 40 -0.62 17.05 4.37
N GLY A 41 -0.87 15.77 4.07
CA GLY A 41 -0.01 14.65 4.44
C GLY A 41 0.01 14.29 5.93
N HIS A 42 -0.89 14.85 6.74
CA HIS A 42 -1.17 14.29 8.05
C HIS A 42 -2.08 13.07 7.90
N ALA A 43 -1.70 11.98 8.56
CA ALA A 43 -2.55 10.82 8.76
C ALA A 43 -3.88 11.30 9.36
N MET A 44 -4.95 11.25 8.57
CA MET A 44 -6.25 11.72 9.03
C MET A 44 -6.86 10.70 9.97
N ASN A 45 -7.10 11.13 11.20
CA ASN A 45 -7.71 10.32 12.23
C ASN A 45 -9.24 10.30 12.07
N ARG A 46 -9.89 9.31 12.69
CA ARG A 46 -11.36 9.16 12.63
C ARG A 46 -12.11 10.40 13.11
N ASP A 47 -11.64 11.04 14.19
CA ASP A 47 -12.30 12.24 14.72
C ASP A 47 -12.21 13.44 13.77
N GLN A 48 -11.06 13.63 13.10
CA GLN A 48 -10.90 14.67 12.08
C GLN A 48 -11.84 14.43 10.89
N LEU A 49 -11.95 13.18 10.43
CA LEU A 49 -12.88 12.80 9.38
C LEU A 49 -14.34 13.09 9.76
N ILE A 50 -14.72 12.80 11.01
CA ILE A 50 -16.05 13.10 11.55
C ILE A 50 -16.31 14.60 11.55
N ASP A 51 -15.33 15.42 11.94
CA ASP A 51 -15.51 16.87 12.03
C ASP A 51 -15.67 17.52 10.64
N ILE A 52 -14.92 17.06 9.63
CA ILE A 52 -15.12 17.47 8.22
C ILE A 52 -16.53 17.11 7.75
N PHE A 53 -17.02 15.91 8.08
CA PHE A 53 -18.34 15.47 7.65
C PHE A 53 -19.46 16.22 8.38
N LYS A 54 -19.27 16.59 9.65
CA LYS A 54 -20.22 17.49 10.35
C LYS A 54 -20.31 18.85 9.66
N GLU A 55 -19.17 19.40 9.22
CA GLU A 55 -19.15 20.67 8.48
C GLU A 55 -19.91 20.55 7.16
N ALA A 56 -19.75 19.45 6.42
CA ALA A 56 -20.52 19.17 5.21
C ALA A 56 -22.03 19.07 5.49
N ILE A 57 -22.41 18.27 6.50
CA ILE A 57 -23.81 18.05 6.90
C ILE A 57 -24.47 19.37 7.30
N ALA A 58 -23.77 20.24 8.02
CA ALA A 58 -24.31 21.54 8.44
C ALA A 58 -24.53 22.52 7.28
N ARG A 59 -23.82 22.34 6.16
CA ARG A 59 -23.91 23.21 4.98
C ARG A 59 -24.98 22.77 3.97
N THR A 60 -25.33 21.48 3.93
CA THR A 60 -26.24 20.93 2.94
C THR A 60 -27.67 20.78 3.50
N PRO A 61 -28.66 21.50 2.95
CA PRO A 61 -30.06 21.28 3.31
C PRO A 61 -30.53 19.90 2.82
N MET A 62 -31.33 19.19 3.64
CA MET A 62 -31.89 17.90 3.25
C MET A 62 -32.96 18.09 2.16
N LEU A 63 -32.75 17.49 0.98
CA LEU A 63 -33.67 17.58 -0.16
C LEU A 63 -35.08 17.01 0.12
N ASP A 64 -35.21 16.05 1.04
CA ASP A 64 -36.45 15.30 1.26
C ASP A 64 -37.37 15.88 2.36
N GLU A 65 -37.14 17.11 2.84
CA GLU A 65 -38.07 17.76 3.79
C GLU A 65 -39.43 18.13 3.15
N GLN A 66 -39.55 18.11 1.83
CA GLN A 66 -40.73 18.64 1.13
C GLN A 66 -41.81 17.62 0.74
N GLU A 67 -41.60 16.30 0.87
CA GLU A 67 -42.56 15.31 0.35
C GLU A 67 -43.06 14.25 1.33
N SER A 68 -42.78 14.37 2.63
CA SER A 68 -43.36 13.45 3.60
C SER A 68 -43.67 14.15 4.90
N GLY A 69 -44.93 14.58 5.06
CA GLY A 69 -45.53 14.95 6.34
C GLY A 69 -45.69 13.76 7.30
N SER A 70 -44.63 12.95 7.45
CA SER A 70 -44.52 12.00 8.54
C SER A 70 -43.66 12.65 9.62
N GLU A 71 -44.31 13.03 10.72
CA GLU A 71 -43.65 13.27 11.99
C GLU A 71 -42.67 12.12 12.25
N GLY A 72 -41.40 12.47 12.32
CA GLY A 72 -40.30 11.53 12.39
C GLY A 72 -39.02 12.30 12.23
N GLU A 73 -38.59 12.95 13.32
CA GLU A 73 -37.21 13.35 13.52
C GLU A 73 -36.29 12.35 12.82
N GLY A 74 -35.39 12.85 11.97
CA GLY A 74 -34.48 12.03 11.19
C GLY A 74 -33.87 10.93 12.05
N ARG A 75 -33.69 9.74 11.48
CA ARG A 75 -33.20 8.51 12.14
C ARG A 75 -31.98 8.70 13.08
N PHE A 76 -31.26 9.81 12.98
CA PHE A 76 -30.08 10.16 13.77
C PHE A 76 -30.35 11.42 14.59
N LYS A 77 -29.98 11.39 15.88
CA LYS A 77 -30.22 12.49 16.83
C LYS A 77 -29.13 13.57 16.77
N SER A 78 -27.98 13.27 16.17
CA SER A 78 -26.84 14.18 16.05
C SER A 78 -26.15 14.10 14.68
N HIS A 79 -25.63 15.23 14.21
CA HIS A 79 -24.73 15.28 13.05
C HIS A 79 -23.51 14.36 13.21
N ARG A 80 -23.03 14.12 14.45
CA ARG A 80 -21.93 13.17 14.71
C ARG A 80 -22.32 11.73 14.38
N GLU A 81 -23.56 11.35 14.71
CA GLU A 81 -24.08 10.00 14.44
C GLU A 81 -24.28 9.79 12.94
N LEU A 82 -24.85 10.79 12.26
CA LEU A 82 -25.01 10.76 10.81
C LEU A 82 -23.65 10.72 10.09
N ALA A 83 -22.68 11.52 10.51
CA ALA A 83 -21.31 11.48 9.98
C ALA A 83 -20.67 10.11 10.17
N SER A 84 -20.77 9.52 11.37
CA SER A 84 -20.23 8.19 11.65
C SER A 84 -20.89 7.10 10.80
N PHE A 85 -22.21 7.19 10.59
CA PHE A 85 -22.95 6.28 9.72
C PHE A 85 -22.48 6.38 8.26
N ILE A 86 -22.32 7.60 7.74
CA ILE A 86 -21.85 7.82 6.36
C ILE A 86 -20.42 7.28 6.20
N ILE A 87 -19.51 7.55 7.16
CA ILE A 87 -18.13 7.06 7.12
C ILE A 87 -18.09 5.53 7.04
N ASN A 88 -18.83 4.84 7.91
CA ASN A 88 -18.85 3.38 7.92
C ASN A 88 -19.37 2.82 6.59
N ARG A 89 -20.44 3.41 6.04
CA ARG A 89 -20.99 2.99 4.75
C ARG A 89 -20.01 3.23 3.59
N LEU A 90 -19.25 4.33 3.62
CA LEU A 90 -18.23 4.62 2.61
C LEU A 90 -17.02 3.68 2.71
N LEU A 91 -16.66 3.22 3.92
CA LEU A 91 -15.64 2.19 4.12
C LEU A 91 -16.13 0.83 3.59
N GLU A 92 -17.35 0.43 3.93
CA GLU A 92 -17.95 -0.84 3.49
C GLU A 92 -18.08 -0.93 1.96
N CYS A 93 -18.46 0.17 1.30
CA CYS A 93 -18.62 0.23 -0.15
C CYS A 93 -17.30 0.50 -0.90
N GLY A 94 -16.17 0.61 -0.20
CA GLY A 94 -14.85 0.81 -0.80
C GLY A 94 -14.57 2.20 -1.37
N TRP A 95 -15.27 3.25 -0.91
CA TRP A 95 -14.94 4.65 -1.24
C TRP A 95 -13.77 5.17 -0.39
N LEU A 96 -13.75 4.80 0.88
CA LEU A 96 -12.69 5.11 1.82
C LEU A 96 -11.89 3.85 2.14
N GLU A 97 -10.62 4.01 2.49
CA GLU A 97 -9.78 2.95 3.02
C GLU A 97 -9.28 3.32 4.43
N LYS A 98 -9.20 2.30 5.29
CA LYS A 98 -8.58 2.39 6.62
C LYS A 98 -7.19 1.78 6.51
N GLN A 99 -6.16 2.60 6.62
CA GLN A 99 -4.77 2.15 6.69
C GLN A 99 -4.36 2.06 8.15
N VAL A 100 -3.92 0.88 8.59
CA VAL A 100 -3.37 0.69 9.93
C VAL A 100 -1.86 0.64 9.80
N ASP A 101 -1.17 1.59 10.42
CA ASP A 101 0.28 1.56 10.50
C ASP A 101 0.70 0.57 11.60
N GLU A 102 1.35 -0.51 11.21
CA GLU A 102 1.82 -1.57 12.13
C GLU A 102 2.87 -1.06 13.13
N ALA A 103 3.63 0.00 12.78
CA ALA A 103 4.68 0.53 13.62
C ALA A 103 4.16 1.51 14.67
N THR A 104 3.18 2.34 14.32
CA THR A 104 2.60 3.34 15.22
C THR A 104 1.27 2.91 15.85
N LEU A 105 0.67 1.81 15.37
CA LEU A 105 -0.68 1.34 15.72
C LEU A 105 -1.77 2.41 15.50
N GLN A 106 -1.52 3.34 14.58
CA GLN A 106 -2.45 4.41 14.25
C GLN A 106 -3.27 4.04 13.02
N SER A 107 -4.56 4.35 13.10
CA SER A 107 -5.51 4.14 12.00
C SER A 107 -5.70 5.44 11.23
N THR A 108 -5.17 5.47 10.01
CA THR A 108 -5.32 6.57 9.06
C THR A 108 -6.49 6.29 8.12
N TYR A 109 -7.29 7.30 7.83
CA TYR A 109 -8.41 7.22 6.89
C TYR A 109 -8.13 8.06 5.65
N GLY A 110 -8.31 7.46 4.47
CA GLY A 110 -8.09 8.12 3.19
C GLY A 110 -9.08 7.66 2.14
N PHE A 111 -9.06 8.30 0.97
CA PHE A 111 -9.79 7.79 -0.18
C PHE A 111 -9.12 6.53 -0.73
N SER A 112 -9.94 5.53 -1.07
CA SER A 112 -9.47 4.46 -1.94
C SER A 112 -9.18 5.03 -3.35
N ARG A 113 -8.38 4.33 -4.15
CA ARG A 113 -8.10 4.73 -5.54
C ARG A 113 -9.38 4.97 -6.34
N SER A 114 -10.34 4.05 -6.23
CA SER A 114 -11.64 4.18 -6.90
C SER A 114 -12.44 5.35 -6.33
N GLY A 115 -12.56 5.44 -5.01
CA GLY A 115 -13.28 6.53 -4.34
C GLY A 115 -12.76 7.91 -4.76
N ARG A 116 -11.45 8.09 -4.86
CA ARG A 116 -10.83 9.34 -5.32
C ARG A 116 -11.20 9.68 -6.76
N VAL A 117 -11.10 8.71 -7.67
CA VAL A 117 -11.40 8.93 -9.11
C VAL A 117 -12.88 9.27 -9.30
N PHE A 118 -13.78 8.63 -8.56
CA PHE A 118 -15.21 8.89 -8.65
C PHE A 118 -15.68 10.13 -7.88
N THR A 119 -14.92 10.58 -6.88
CA THR A 119 -15.23 11.82 -6.14
C THR A 119 -14.81 13.07 -6.91
N GLN A 120 -13.74 12.97 -7.70
CA GLN A 120 -13.20 14.12 -8.42
C GLN A 120 -14.18 14.84 -9.36
N PRO A 121 -15.05 14.15 -10.13
CA PRO A 121 -16.08 14.84 -10.91
C PRO A 121 -16.99 15.74 -10.06
N PHE A 122 -17.25 15.40 -8.80
CA PHE A 122 -18.06 16.25 -7.90
C PHE A 122 -17.36 17.55 -7.49
N THR A 123 -16.03 17.64 -7.64
CA THR A 123 -15.27 18.88 -7.44
C THR A 123 -15.02 19.64 -8.74
N ASP A 124 -14.97 18.92 -9.88
CA ASP A 124 -14.54 19.42 -11.19
C ASP A 124 -15.68 20.03 -12.04
N ASP A 125 -16.89 20.24 -11.48
CA ASP A 125 -18.07 20.77 -12.20
C ASP A 125 -17.82 22.12 -12.93
N ASP A 126 -16.70 22.80 -12.64
CA ASP A 126 -16.31 24.05 -13.30
C ASP A 126 -15.19 23.94 -14.37
N ASN A 127 -14.47 22.82 -14.57
CA ASN A 127 -13.33 22.84 -15.50
C ASN A 127 -12.95 21.50 -16.16
N LYS A 128 -13.53 21.24 -17.33
CA LYS A 128 -13.12 20.16 -18.25
C LYS A 128 -11.78 20.48 -18.93
N ARG A 129 -10.65 20.07 -18.35
CA ARG A 129 -9.36 19.96 -19.09
C ARG A 129 -8.61 18.69 -18.73
N PHE A 130 -8.31 17.89 -19.76
CA PHE A 130 -7.63 16.59 -19.72
C PHE A 130 -6.40 16.56 -18.78
N ARG A 131 -6.31 15.49 -17.97
CA ARG A 131 -5.19 15.15 -17.10
C ARG A 131 -3.92 14.95 -17.91
N THR A 132 -2.93 15.84 -17.76
CA THR A 132 -1.54 15.53 -18.09
C THR A 132 -0.79 15.33 -16.78
N ARG A 133 -0.61 14.06 -16.40
CA ARG A 133 0.15 13.67 -15.21
C ARG A 133 1.60 14.10 -15.35
N ASN A 134 2.20 14.61 -14.27
CA ASN A 134 3.64 14.87 -14.12
C ASN A 134 4.22 16.03 -14.94
N ARG A 135 3.36 16.83 -15.59
CA ARG A 135 3.76 18.04 -16.31
C ARG A 135 3.34 19.33 -15.59
N ASN A 136 2.55 19.23 -14.53
CA ASN A 136 1.92 20.37 -13.87
C ASN A 136 2.94 21.32 -13.21
N THR A 137 4.02 20.81 -12.59
CA THR A 137 5.07 21.69 -12.02
C THR A 137 5.80 22.49 -13.10
N ARG A 138 6.12 21.85 -14.23
CA ARG A 138 6.76 22.51 -15.39
C ARG A 138 5.81 23.47 -16.10
N ASN A 139 4.54 23.07 -16.26
CA ASN A 139 3.51 23.91 -16.86
C ASN A 139 3.23 25.14 -16.00
N THR A 140 3.16 25.00 -14.67
CA THR A 140 3.05 26.13 -13.73
C THR A 140 4.20 27.13 -13.94
N ARG A 141 5.45 26.64 -14.04
CA ARG A 141 6.61 27.49 -14.33
C ARG A 141 6.46 28.20 -15.68
N ASN A 142 6.12 27.46 -16.74
CA ASN A 142 6.01 28.00 -18.08
C ASN A 142 4.89 29.06 -18.19
N SER A 143 3.74 28.81 -17.57
CA SER A 143 2.63 29.77 -17.52
C SER A 143 2.97 31.00 -16.69
N LEU A 144 3.69 30.87 -15.57
CA LEU A 144 4.19 32.04 -14.83
C LEU A 144 5.24 32.84 -15.62
N GLN A 145 6.10 32.17 -16.39
CA GLN A 145 7.05 32.82 -17.29
C GLN A 145 6.31 33.58 -18.39
N ALA A 146 5.32 32.96 -19.03
CA ALA A 146 4.48 33.60 -20.06
C ALA A 146 3.74 34.81 -19.49
N PHE A 147 3.19 34.69 -18.28
CA PHE A 147 2.55 35.81 -17.58
C PHE A 147 3.55 36.96 -17.31
N LEU A 148 4.78 36.63 -16.91
CA LEU A 148 5.82 37.64 -16.67
C LEU A 148 6.24 38.37 -17.97
N GLU A 149 6.31 37.65 -19.09
CA GLU A 149 6.75 38.19 -20.39
C GLU A 149 5.62 38.93 -21.12
N GLN A 150 4.47 38.28 -21.31
CA GLN A 150 3.35 38.74 -22.14
C GLN A 150 2.32 39.57 -21.34
N GLY A 151 2.19 39.31 -20.03
CA GLY A 151 1.24 40.03 -19.18
C GLY A 151 -0.23 39.66 -19.41
N GLU A 152 -0.51 38.44 -19.88
CA GLU A 152 -1.88 37.96 -20.06
C GLU A 152 -2.44 37.33 -18.79
N VAL A 153 -3.63 37.77 -18.35
CA VAL A 153 -4.25 37.25 -17.11
C VAL A 153 -4.55 35.76 -17.20
N HIS A 154 -4.86 35.24 -18.39
CA HIS A 154 -5.14 33.82 -18.59
C HIS A 154 -3.94 32.93 -18.23
N ASP A 155 -2.72 33.37 -18.49
CA ASP A 155 -1.51 32.62 -18.12
C ASP A 155 -1.34 32.47 -16.60
N LEU A 156 -1.71 33.50 -15.82
CA LEU A 156 -1.69 33.41 -14.36
C LEU A 156 -2.76 32.45 -13.83
N LEU A 157 -3.95 32.44 -14.45
CA LEU A 157 -5.02 31.53 -14.09
C LEU A 157 -4.66 30.09 -14.43
N ASP A 158 -4.08 29.85 -15.62
CA ASP A 158 -3.55 28.54 -16.00
C ASP A 158 -2.45 28.09 -15.02
N ALA A 159 -1.54 28.98 -14.63
CA ALA A 159 -0.53 28.68 -13.61
C ALA A 159 -1.17 28.31 -12.25
N TYR A 160 -2.23 29.01 -11.85
CA TYR A 160 -2.97 28.71 -10.63
C TYR A 160 -3.63 27.32 -10.69
N GLU A 161 -4.27 26.97 -11.82
CA GLU A 161 -4.87 25.66 -12.03
C GLU A 161 -3.82 24.53 -12.05
N TYR A 162 -2.71 24.71 -12.76
CA TYR A 162 -1.63 23.74 -12.77
C TYR A 162 -1.06 23.53 -11.36
N SER A 163 -0.93 24.59 -10.55
CA SER A 163 -0.41 24.49 -9.19
C SER A 163 -1.27 23.63 -8.27
N GLU A 164 -2.59 23.61 -8.48
CA GLU A 164 -3.53 22.78 -7.73
C GLU A 164 -3.29 21.29 -7.98
N ARG A 165 -2.99 20.96 -9.23
CA ARG A 165 -2.84 19.59 -9.70
C ARG A 165 -1.50 18.97 -9.31
N ILE A 166 -0.50 19.77 -8.93
CA ILE A 166 0.84 19.28 -8.52
C ILE A 166 0.72 18.29 -7.36
N ILE A 167 -0.08 18.60 -6.35
CA ILE A 167 -0.24 17.74 -5.17
C ILE A 167 -0.95 16.45 -5.54
N SER A 168 -2.03 16.56 -6.32
CA SER A 168 -2.76 15.40 -6.83
C SER A 168 -1.85 14.43 -7.61
N ASP A 169 -0.93 14.94 -8.43
CA ASP A 169 0.03 14.13 -9.17
C ASP A 169 0.96 13.35 -8.22
N PHE A 170 1.52 14.01 -7.19
CA PHE A 170 2.37 13.32 -6.22
C PHE A 170 1.61 12.25 -5.45
N THR A 171 0.39 12.54 -5.01
CA THR A 171 -0.41 11.55 -4.28
C THR A 171 -0.77 10.35 -5.15
N ASP A 172 -1.05 10.55 -6.45
CA ASP A 172 -1.26 9.44 -7.39
C ASP A 172 -0.04 8.51 -7.46
N VAL A 173 1.16 9.08 -7.56
CA VAL A 173 2.41 8.29 -7.64
C VAL A 173 2.67 7.55 -6.32
N ILE A 174 2.46 8.20 -5.18
CA ILE A 174 2.62 7.57 -3.87
C ILE A 174 1.67 6.39 -3.72
N SER A 175 0.37 6.59 -4.00
CA SER A 175 -0.62 5.53 -3.93
C SER A 175 -0.34 4.39 -4.91
N GLU A 176 0.20 4.67 -6.10
CA GLU A 176 0.61 3.63 -7.04
C GLU A 176 1.74 2.76 -6.48
N LEU A 177 2.75 3.37 -5.85
CA LEU A 177 3.86 2.64 -5.23
C LEU A 177 3.38 1.78 -4.04
N GLU A 178 2.51 2.33 -3.19
CA GLU A 178 1.95 1.58 -2.06
C GLU A 178 1.06 0.43 -2.51
N GLU A 179 0.28 0.62 -3.57
CA GLU A 179 -0.55 -0.45 -4.12
C GLU A 179 0.29 -1.57 -4.72
N ARG A 180 1.32 -1.22 -5.51
CA ARG A 180 2.25 -2.22 -6.04
C ARG A 180 2.97 -2.96 -4.93
N LYS A 181 3.37 -2.29 -3.85
CA LYS A 181 3.91 -2.94 -2.65
C LYS A 181 2.95 -4.01 -2.12
N ARG A 182 1.66 -3.66 -1.96
CA ARG A 182 0.63 -4.59 -1.46
C ARG A 182 0.41 -5.78 -2.41
N GLN A 183 0.36 -5.52 -3.70
CA GLN A 183 0.23 -6.56 -4.72
C GLN A 183 1.41 -7.54 -4.65
N LEU A 184 2.64 -7.03 -4.57
CA LEU A 184 3.84 -7.86 -4.48
C LEU A 184 3.83 -8.77 -3.25
N VAL A 185 3.35 -8.27 -2.11
CA VAL A 185 3.22 -9.07 -0.88
C VAL A 185 2.19 -10.18 -1.04
N ARG A 186 1.01 -9.87 -1.59
CA ARG A 186 -0.05 -10.87 -1.81
C ARG A 186 0.38 -11.97 -2.78
N GLU A 187 1.07 -11.61 -3.86
CA GLU A 187 1.53 -12.57 -4.87
C GLU A 187 2.56 -13.54 -4.27
N VAL A 188 3.48 -13.05 -3.44
CA VAL A 188 4.48 -13.88 -2.74
C VAL A 188 3.84 -14.77 -1.67
N GLU A 189 2.83 -14.28 -0.95
CA GLU A 189 2.07 -15.09 0.02
C GLU A 189 1.35 -16.27 -0.62
N SER A 190 0.94 -16.14 -1.89
CA SER A 190 0.19 -17.18 -2.59
C SER A 190 1.03 -18.42 -3.00
N ARG A 191 2.35 -18.43 -2.72
CA ARG A 191 3.36 -19.52 -2.88
C ARG A 191 3.48 -20.21 -4.26
N GLN A 192 2.50 -20.15 -5.15
CA GLN A 192 2.46 -20.92 -6.41
C GLN A 192 2.90 -20.13 -7.66
N LEU A 193 3.06 -18.80 -7.58
CA LEU A 193 3.42 -17.94 -8.73
C LEU A 193 4.70 -17.13 -8.51
N VAL A 194 5.62 -17.70 -7.74
CA VAL A 194 6.83 -17.02 -7.26
C VAL A 194 7.77 -16.54 -8.38
N GLN A 195 7.94 -17.32 -9.46
CA GLN A 195 8.78 -16.93 -10.58
C GLN A 195 8.14 -15.81 -11.42
N HIS A 196 6.84 -15.91 -11.72
CA HIS A 196 6.12 -14.89 -12.49
C HIS A 196 6.05 -13.53 -11.78
N ALA A 197 5.82 -13.53 -10.46
CA ALA A 197 5.78 -12.29 -9.67
C ALA A 197 7.17 -11.60 -9.60
N THR A 198 8.25 -12.38 -9.65
CA THR A 198 9.62 -11.86 -9.64
C THR A 198 9.99 -11.23 -10.98
N ASP A 199 9.62 -11.87 -12.10
CA ASP A 199 9.86 -11.32 -13.44
C ASP A 199 9.03 -10.05 -13.69
N GLU A 200 7.76 -10.01 -13.27
CA GLU A 200 6.92 -8.81 -13.37
C GLU A 200 7.48 -7.65 -12.53
N PHE A 201 8.08 -7.97 -11.37
CA PHE A 201 8.80 -6.98 -10.56
C PHE A 201 10.06 -6.44 -11.26
N PHE A 202 10.89 -7.31 -11.83
CA PHE A 202 12.08 -6.87 -12.58
C PHE A 202 11.70 -6.06 -13.81
N ASP A 203 10.66 -6.47 -14.53
CA ASP A 203 10.10 -5.71 -15.65
C ASP A 203 9.64 -4.32 -15.23
N PHE A 204 9.00 -4.18 -14.07
CA PHE A 204 8.64 -2.88 -13.52
C PHE A 204 9.88 -2.05 -13.15
N MET A 205 10.86 -2.65 -12.48
CA MET A 205 12.10 -1.98 -12.09
C MET A 205 12.89 -1.49 -13.31
N GLU A 206 12.89 -2.23 -14.41
CA GLU A 206 13.62 -1.86 -15.62
C GLU A 206 12.83 -0.93 -16.56
N LYS A 207 11.54 -1.19 -16.78
CA LYS A 207 10.73 -0.46 -17.77
C LYS A 207 10.08 0.81 -17.22
N VAL A 208 9.82 0.90 -15.91
CA VAL A 208 9.11 2.03 -15.30
C VAL A 208 9.97 2.76 -14.28
N PHE A 209 10.66 2.03 -13.40
CA PHE A 209 11.44 2.66 -12.33
C PHE A 209 12.68 3.38 -12.85
N LYS A 210 13.56 2.70 -13.60
CA LYS A 210 14.78 3.32 -14.20
C LYS A 210 14.49 4.49 -15.13
N PRO A 211 13.61 4.40 -16.15
CA PRO A 211 13.43 5.52 -17.08
C PRO A 211 12.53 6.63 -16.55
N ASP A 212 11.49 6.33 -15.75
CA ASP A 212 10.44 7.30 -15.43
C ASP A 212 10.51 7.80 -13.99
N LEU A 213 10.93 6.94 -13.04
CA LEU A 213 10.99 7.30 -11.63
C LEU A 213 12.37 7.79 -11.21
N GLU A 214 13.47 7.19 -11.70
CA GLU A 214 14.85 7.62 -11.43
C GLU A 214 15.11 9.05 -11.93
N VAL A 215 14.60 9.42 -13.12
CA VAL A 215 14.67 10.79 -13.65
C VAL A 215 13.83 11.78 -12.81
N ARG A 216 12.80 11.30 -12.10
CA ARG A 216 11.97 12.10 -11.19
C ARG A 216 12.54 12.18 -9.77
N LEU A 217 13.21 11.11 -9.31
CA LEU A 217 13.80 10.96 -7.98
C LEU A 217 15.26 11.40 -7.89
N SER A 218 15.94 11.57 -9.02
CA SER A 218 17.15 12.39 -9.19
C SER A 218 16.85 13.88 -8.98
N ALA A 219 16.11 14.19 -7.92
CA ALA A 219 16.43 15.15 -6.86
C ALA A 219 16.85 16.59 -7.22
N ASP A 220 16.77 17.02 -8.47
CA ASP A 220 17.21 18.37 -8.87
C ASP A 220 16.22 19.06 -9.83
N SER A 221 15.01 18.52 -10.00
CA SER A 221 13.98 19.12 -10.86
C SER A 221 12.89 19.84 -10.07
N VAL A 222 12.25 19.21 -9.07
CA VAL A 222 11.14 19.82 -8.33
C VAL A 222 11.61 20.92 -7.37
N GLU A 223 12.69 20.70 -6.62
CA GLU A 223 13.33 21.74 -5.79
C GLU A 223 13.87 22.89 -6.67
N LYS A 224 14.45 22.56 -7.83
CA LYS A 224 14.84 23.56 -8.84
C LYS A 224 13.65 24.34 -9.40
N TYR A 225 12.53 23.68 -9.67
CA TYR A 225 11.30 24.35 -10.11
C TYR A 225 10.71 25.19 -8.98
N ARG A 226 10.82 24.79 -7.71
CA ARG A 226 10.47 25.61 -6.56
C ARG A 226 11.26 26.92 -6.54
N ASP A 227 12.58 26.85 -6.68
CA ASP A 227 13.41 28.04 -6.70
C ASP A 227 13.14 28.91 -7.94
N GLN A 228 12.94 28.29 -9.12
CA GLN A 228 12.59 29.02 -10.34
C GLN A 228 11.23 29.71 -10.24
N ILE A 229 10.20 29.00 -9.76
CA ILE A 229 8.86 29.57 -9.56
C ILE A 229 8.91 30.67 -8.49
N GLY A 230 9.64 30.47 -7.39
CA GLY A 230 9.83 31.50 -6.36
C GLY A 230 10.53 32.75 -6.89
N LYS A 231 11.53 32.59 -7.77
CA LYS A 231 12.16 33.71 -8.50
C LYS A 231 11.16 34.41 -9.41
N LEU A 232 10.41 33.66 -10.22
CA LEU A 232 9.39 34.24 -11.11
C LEU A 232 8.32 35.00 -10.35
N ILE A 233 7.82 34.46 -9.24
CA ILE A 233 6.85 35.15 -8.38
C ILE A 233 7.47 36.43 -7.79
N SER A 234 8.74 36.38 -7.38
CA SER A 234 9.46 37.56 -6.89
C SER A 234 9.64 38.62 -7.98
N ASP A 235 9.93 38.21 -9.22
CA ASP A 235 10.10 39.09 -10.37
C ASP A 235 8.77 39.70 -10.82
N ILE A 236 7.70 38.90 -10.84
CA ILE A 236 6.31 39.35 -11.05
C ILE A 236 5.94 40.39 -10.00
N ARG A 237 6.23 40.12 -8.72
CA ARG A 237 6.03 41.11 -7.64
C ARG A 237 6.88 42.36 -7.92
N ARG A 238 8.15 42.26 -8.30
CA ARG A 238 9.03 43.43 -8.48
C ARG A 238 8.75 44.26 -9.73
N LYS A 239 7.92 43.79 -10.67
CA LYS A 239 7.59 44.50 -11.91
C LYS A 239 6.77 45.78 -11.61
N ARG A 240 7.40 46.94 -11.82
CA ARG A 240 6.79 48.27 -11.56
C ARG A 240 6.21 48.92 -12.82
N LYS A 241 6.88 48.81 -13.97
CA LYS A 241 6.43 49.46 -15.22
C LYS A 241 5.71 48.49 -16.15
N TYR A 242 4.52 48.88 -16.61
CA TYR A 242 3.82 48.20 -17.69
C TYR A 242 4.47 48.66 -19.01
N GLY A 243 5.36 47.84 -19.58
CA GLY A 243 5.95 48.11 -20.90
C GLY A 243 4.89 48.11 -22.03
N GLN A 244 5.29 48.65 -23.20
CA GLN A 244 4.56 48.82 -24.46
C GLN A 244 3.05 48.48 -24.45
N GLY A 245 2.24 49.52 -24.22
CA GLY A 245 0.78 49.57 -24.40
C GLY A 245 0.33 51.04 -24.54
N ASP A 246 -0.98 51.29 -24.66
CA ASP A 246 -1.56 52.64 -24.79
C ASP A 246 -0.90 53.65 -23.83
N ALA A 247 -0.64 54.87 -24.32
CA ALA A 247 0.13 55.89 -23.60
C ALA A 247 -0.40 56.20 -22.19
N GLU A 248 -1.70 56.00 -21.94
CA GLU A 248 -2.34 56.17 -20.62
C GLU A 248 -2.15 54.99 -19.65
N MET A 249 -1.95 53.76 -20.16
CA MET A 249 -1.73 52.57 -19.34
C MET A 249 -0.25 52.31 -19.05
N ALA A 250 0.65 52.86 -19.87
CA ALA A 250 2.10 52.76 -19.69
C ALA A 250 2.61 53.51 -18.45
N GLU A 251 1.91 54.57 -18.02
CA GLU A 251 2.20 55.30 -16.78
C GLU A 251 1.66 54.60 -15.51
N ARG A 252 0.72 53.65 -15.65
CA ARG A 252 0.13 52.94 -14.52
C ARG A 252 1.04 51.82 -14.04
N ASP A 253 1.06 51.60 -12.72
CA ASP A 253 1.77 50.47 -12.12
C ASP A 253 1.24 49.15 -12.72
N TRP A 254 2.15 48.31 -13.21
CA TRP A 254 1.80 47.04 -13.86
C TRP A 254 0.88 46.17 -13.01
N ARG A 255 1.10 46.16 -11.70
CA ARG A 255 0.26 45.46 -10.72
C ARG A 255 -1.18 45.96 -10.70
N ALA A 256 -1.39 47.27 -10.77
CA ALA A 256 -2.72 47.86 -10.76
C ALA A 256 -3.50 47.49 -12.03
N VAL A 257 -2.82 47.50 -13.19
CA VAL A 257 -3.42 47.07 -14.46
C VAL A 257 -3.83 45.60 -14.42
N MET A 258 -2.96 44.73 -13.92
CA MET A 258 -3.27 43.30 -13.80
C MET A 258 -4.36 43.00 -12.78
N GLU A 259 -4.36 43.71 -11.65
CA GLU A 259 -5.41 43.59 -10.63
C GLU A 259 -6.77 44.00 -11.19
N ILE A 260 -6.85 45.07 -11.98
CA ILE A 260 -8.10 45.49 -12.64
C ILE A 260 -8.58 44.40 -13.62
N ARG A 261 -7.68 43.87 -14.46
CA ARG A 261 -8.03 42.80 -15.42
C ARG A 261 -8.45 41.52 -14.71
N LEU A 262 -7.80 41.15 -13.60
CA LEU A 262 -8.16 40.01 -12.77
C LEU A 262 -9.54 40.17 -12.11
N ARG A 263 -9.88 41.38 -11.64
CA ARG A 263 -11.20 41.67 -11.06
C ARG A 263 -12.30 41.66 -12.12
N GLN A 264 -11.98 42.02 -13.36
CA GLN A 264 -12.90 41.91 -14.50
C GLN A 264 -13.16 40.45 -14.88
N SER A 265 -12.13 39.59 -14.87
CA SER A 265 -12.27 38.17 -15.21
C SER A 265 -12.87 37.32 -14.10
N LEU A 266 -12.63 37.66 -12.83
CA LEU A 266 -13.10 36.92 -11.65
C LEU A 266 -13.87 37.81 -10.67
N PRO A 267 -15.06 38.34 -11.04
CA PRO A 267 -15.82 39.26 -10.20
C PRO A 267 -16.30 38.63 -8.87
N HIS A 268 -16.44 37.30 -8.83
CA HIS A 268 -16.96 36.55 -7.67
C HIS A 268 -15.91 36.26 -6.58
N ARG A 269 -14.60 36.46 -6.84
CA ARG A 269 -13.52 36.23 -5.86
C ARG A 269 -12.92 37.52 -5.28
N VAL A 270 -13.52 38.67 -5.56
CA VAL A 270 -12.99 39.97 -5.15
C VAL A 270 -13.38 40.28 -3.71
N VAL A 271 -12.39 40.36 -2.82
CA VAL A 271 -12.56 40.83 -1.44
C VAL A 271 -11.99 42.24 -1.32
N GLN A 272 -12.74 43.16 -0.69
CA GLN A 272 -12.27 44.54 -0.50
C GLN A 272 -10.99 44.57 0.36
N GLY A 273 -9.99 45.34 -0.08
CA GLY A 273 -8.73 45.52 0.66
C GLY A 273 -7.65 44.46 0.44
N VAL A 274 -7.95 43.38 -0.31
CA VAL A 274 -6.98 42.31 -0.63
C VAL A 274 -6.66 42.33 -2.13
N SER A 275 -5.38 42.23 -2.49
CA SER A 275 -4.97 42.07 -3.89
C SER A 275 -5.17 40.62 -4.32
N LEU A 276 -6.01 40.42 -5.33
CA LEU A 276 -6.25 39.11 -5.92
C LEU A 276 -4.96 38.56 -6.55
N LEU A 277 -4.15 39.43 -7.18
CA LEU A 277 -2.84 39.05 -7.73
C LEU A 277 -1.92 38.47 -6.65
N ASP A 278 -1.74 39.16 -5.53
CA ASP A 278 -0.86 38.70 -4.45
C ASP A 278 -1.40 37.43 -3.77
N THR A 279 -2.73 37.29 -3.63
CA THR A 279 -3.35 36.07 -3.12
C THR A 279 -3.11 34.87 -4.02
N LEU A 280 -3.30 35.00 -5.33
CA LEU A 280 -3.07 33.92 -6.30
C LEU A 280 -1.60 33.51 -6.32
N LEU A 281 -0.67 34.47 -6.41
CA LEU A 281 0.76 34.20 -6.39
C LEU A 281 1.21 33.57 -5.06
N GLY A 282 0.72 34.08 -3.92
CA GLY A 282 1.00 33.50 -2.61
C GLY A 282 0.46 32.08 -2.45
N THR A 283 -0.70 31.79 -3.05
CA THR A 283 -1.30 30.44 -3.03
C THR A 283 -0.47 29.46 -3.86
N ILE A 284 -0.02 29.86 -5.06
CA ILE A 284 0.87 29.04 -5.90
C ILE A 284 2.18 28.74 -5.15
N GLU A 285 2.77 29.77 -4.53
CA GLU A 285 4.00 29.66 -3.74
C GLU A 285 3.82 28.70 -2.56
N SER A 286 2.71 28.81 -1.83
CA SER A 286 2.40 27.94 -0.68
C SER A 286 2.15 26.50 -1.11
N ARG A 287 1.39 26.26 -2.18
CA ARG A 287 1.12 24.91 -2.72
C ARG A 287 2.41 24.22 -3.13
N LEU A 288 3.30 24.94 -3.81
CA LEU A 288 4.59 24.40 -4.24
C LEU A 288 5.53 24.11 -3.07
N LYS A 289 5.56 25.00 -2.07
CA LYS A 289 6.31 24.77 -0.84
C LYS A 289 5.80 23.50 -0.12
N ASN A 290 4.49 23.35 0.03
CA ASN A 290 3.91 22.18 0.69
C ASN A 290 4.15 20.89 -0.10
N ALA A 291 4.07 20.93 -1.43
CA ALA A 291 4.44 19.79 -2.26
C ALA A 291 5.91 19.36 -2.02
N CYS A 292 6.83 20.32 -1.85
CA CYS A 292 8.23 20.02 -1.57
C CYS A 292 8.46 19.54 -0.13
N ASP A 293 7.89 20.23 0.86
CA ASP A 293 8.17 19.97 2.28
C ASP A 293 7.44 18.72 2.81
N VAL A 294 6.32 18.33 2.20
CA VAL A 294 5.48 17.19 2.65
C VAL A 294 5.51 16.03 1.64
N MET A 295 5.17 16.29 0.38
CA MET A 295 4.94 15.21 -0.60
C MET A 295 6.25 14.58 -1.10
N LEU A 296 7.32 15.35 -1.29
CA LEU A 296 8.62 14.76 -1.67
C LEU A 296 9.18 13.83 -0.59
N PRO A 297 9.21 14.19 0.71
CA PRO A 297 9.59 13.25 1.76
C PRO A 297 8.68 12.03 1.85
N ALA A 298 7.37 12.18 1.65
CA ALA A 298 6.43 11.06 1.64
C ALA A 298 6.70 10.11 0.46
N LEU A 299 6.94 10.64 -0.73
CA LEU A 299 7.32 9.87 -1.92
C LEU A 299 8.63 9.11 -1.69
N ARG A 300 9.66 9.76 -1.14
CA ARG A 300 10.94 9.10 -0.79
C ARG A 300 10.73 7.97 0.21
N ARG A 301 9.87 8.17 1.23
CA ARG A 301 9.52 7.13 2.22
C ARG A 301 8.78 5.95 1.58
N ALA A 302 7.76 6.21 0.77
CA ALA A 302 7.01 5.16 0.06
C ALA A 302 7.93 4.33 -0.84
N LEU A 303 8.83 5.01 -1.57
CA LEU A 303 9.84 4.36 -2.40
C LEU A 303 10.79 3.48 -1.60
N ASN A 304 11.40 4.01 -0.55
CA ASN A 304 12.33 3.25 0.29
C ASN A 304 11.66 2.03 0.90
N THR A 305 10.41 2.17 1.34
CA THR A 305 9.64 1.07 1.93
C THR A 305 9.32 0.01 0.88
N PHE A 306 9.00 0.42 -0.35
CA PHE A 306 8.80 -0.49 -1.49
C PHE A 306 10.09 -1.25 -1.82
N THR A 307 11.23 -0.55 -1.97
CA THR A 307 12.53 -1.17 -2.28
C THR A 307 13.01 -2.09 -1.17
N GLN A 308 12.88 -1.69 0.11
CA GLN A 308 13.22 -2.55 1.24
C GLN A 308 12.38 -3.83 1.25
N ARG A 309 11.07 -3.71 0.98
CA ARG A 309 10.20 -4.89 0.94
C ARG A 309 10.57 -5.81 -0.22
N ALA A 310 10.90 -5.25 -1.38
CA ALA A 310 11.37 -6.02 -2.52
C ALA A 310 12.69 -6.74 -2.21
N ASP A 311 13.67 -6.09 -1.58
CA ASP A 311 14.93 -6.73 -1.16
C ASP A 311 14.70 -7.88 -0.18
N ILE A 312 13.81 -7.69 0.81
CA ILE A 312 13.43 -8.77 1.74
C ILE A 312 12.84 -9.97 0.98
N ILE A 313 11.93 -9.72 0.04
CA ILE A 313 11.30 -10.76 -0.76
C ILE A 313 12.35 -11.49 -1.61
N ILE A 314 13.24 -10.76 -2.30
CA ILE A 314 14.32 -11.37 -3.10
C ILE A 314 15.20 -12.27 -2.23
N ARG A 315 15.58 -11.83 -1.03
CA ARG A 315 16.37 -12.66 -0.10
C ARG A 315 15.62 -13.90 0.36
N GLN A 316 14.33 -13.77 0.65
CA GLN A 316 13.48 -14.91 1.01
C GLN A 316 13.36 -15.91 -0.13
N LEU A 317 13.20 -15.43 -1.36
CA LEU A 317 13.16 -16.28 -2.56
C LEU A 317 14.49 -16.97 -2.81
N SER A 318 15.60 -16.23 -2.72
CA SER A 318 16.93 -16.79 -2.85
C SER A 318 17.16 -17.87 -1.78
N TYR A 319 16.75 -17.63 -0.53
CA TYR A 319 16.87 -18.61 0.55
C TYR A 319 16.05 -19.88 0.30
N ILE A 320 14.82 -19.74 -0.22
CA ILE A 320 13.98 -20.89 -0.61
C ILE A 320 14.63 -21.66 -1.77
N HIS A 321 15.22 -20.96 -2.75
CA HIS A 321 15.91 -21.61 -3.87
C HIS A 321 17.19 -22.32 -3.41
N THR A 322 17.95 -21.73 -2.48
CA THR A 322 19.15 -22.35 -1.91
C THR A 322 18.83 -23.56 -1.03
N GLN A 323 17.66 -23.61 -0.37
CA GLN A 323 17.17 -24.84 0.26
C GLN A 323 16.59 -25.86 -0.75
N GLY A 324 16.23 -25.43 -1.95
CA GLY A 324 15.77 -26.29 -3.04
C GLY A 324 16.91 -27.02 -3.77
N GLU A 325 18.13 -26.47 -3.78
CA GLU A 325 19.32 -27.18 -4.24
C GLU A 325 19.80 -28.15 -3.15
N ASN A 326 19.12 -29.28 -3.05
CA ASN A 326 19.54 -30.50 -2.36
C ASN A 326 20.83 -31.11 -2.94
N SER A 327 21.70 -30.32 -3.59
CA SER A 327 22.94 -30.77 -4.22
C SER A 327 23.83 -31.51 -3.23
N LEU A 328 23.90 -31.09 -1.97
CA LEU A 328 24.70 -31.78 -0.94
C LEU A 328 24.10 -33.13 -0.54
N ILE A 329 22.78 -33.23 -0.45
CA ILE A 329 22.11 -34.48 -0.06
C ILE A 329 22.13 -35.48 -1.24
N GLU A 330 21.97 -35.00 -2.47
CA GLU A 330 22.15 -35.79 -3.69
C GLU A 330 23.61 -36.24 -3.86
N LEU A 331 24.60 -35.36 -3.64
CA LEU A 331 26.02 -35.74 -3.61
C LEU A 331 26.31 -36.78 -2.54
N CYS A 332 25.76 -36.63 -1.33
CA CYS A 332 25.91 -37.62 -0.27
C CYS A 332 25.24 -38.96 -0.63
N ARG A 333 24.13 -38.95 -1.37
CA ARG A 333 23.46 -40.15 -1.86
C ARG A 333 24.27 -40.84 -2.97
N ASP A 334 24.80 -40.07 -3.91
CA ASP A 334 25.65 -40.56 -5.00
C ASP A 334 26.96 -41.14 -4.44
N LEU A 335 27.55 -40.50 -3.44
CA LEU A 335 28.71 -41.01 -2.69
C LEU A 335 28.40 -42.28 -1.89
N ALA A 336 27.18 -42.40 -1.34
CA ALA A 336 26.75 -43.58 -0.59
C ALA A 336 26.42 -44.78 -1.49
N ALA A 337 26.16 -44.56 -2.78
CA ALA A 337 25.87 -45.60 -3.76
C ALA A 337 27.13 -46.26 -4.37
N ILE A 338 28.32 -45.68 -4.13
CA ILE A 338 29.61 -46.19 -4.63
C ILE A 338 30.21 -47.16 -3.59
N GLU A 339 30.90 -48.22 -4.03
CA GLU A 339 31.56 -49.15 -3.11
C GLU A 339 32.70 -48.46 -2.33
N THR A 340 32.84 -48.80 -1.04
CA THR A 340 33.82 -48.21 -0.10
C THR A 340 35.25 -47.97 -0.62
N PRO A 341 35.90 -48.86 -1.40
CA PRO A 341 37.25 -48.58 -1.90
C PRO A 341 37.32 -47.43 -2.92
N ASP A 342 36.28 -47.28 -3.75
CA ASP A 342 36.23 -46.23 -4.78
C ASP A 342 35.78 -44.89 -4.17
N GLN A 343 34.96 -44.93 -3.11
CA GLN A 343 34.55 -43.75 -2.34
C GLN A 343 35.75 -43.08 -1.65
N ASP A 344 36.62 -43.87 -1.01
CA ASP A 344 37.82 -43.37 -0.34
C ASP A 344 38.82 -42.76 -1.32
N ALA A 345 38.97 -43.35 -2.50
CA ALA A 345 39.82 -42.83 -3.56
C ALA A 345 39.33 -41.45 -4.06
N LEU A 346 38.02 -41.33 -4.29
CA LEU A 346 37.38 -40.09 -4.74
C LEU A 346 37.49 -38.98 -3.68
N LEU A 347 37.21 -39.31 -2.41
CA LEU A 347 37.32 -38.39 -1.28
C LEU A 347 38.78 -37.94 -1.05
N ALA A 348 39.76 -38.82 -1.26
CA ALA A 348 41.17 -38.47 -1.18
C ALA A 348 41.61 -37.53 -2.32
N GLU A 349 41.10 -37.71 -3.54
CA GLU A 349 41.37 -36.83 -4.68
C GLU A 349 40.81 -35.41 -4.42
N TYR A 350 39.54 -35.31 -4.01
CA TYR A 350 38.92 -34.04 -3.64
C TYR A 350 39.55 -33.41 -2.39
N GLY A 351 39.94 -34.23 -1.40
CA GLY A 351 40.68 -33.80 -0.23
C GLY A 351 42.01 -33.14 -0.60
N ASN A 352 42.74 -33.71 -1.58
CA ASN A 352 43.98 -33.12 -2.09
C ASN A 352 43.73 -31.83 -2.89
N ALA A 353 42.63 -31.73 -3.63
CA ALA A 353 42.24 -30.50 -4.32
C ALA A 353 41.87 -29.36 -3.34
N LEU A 354 41.23 -29.70 -2.22
CA LEU A 354 40.82 -28.76 -1.16
C LEU A 354 41.98 -28.41 -0.20
N ALA A 355 42.97 -29.28 -0.06
CA ALA A 355 44.15 -29.06 0.79
C ALA A 355 45.08 -27.95 0.29
N GLY A 356 44.83 -27.40 -0.90
CA GLY A 356 45.52 -26.21 -1.40
C GLY A 356 45.16 -24.97 -0.59
N ILE A 357 45.97 -24.62 0.41
CA ILE A 357 45.93 -23.29 1.03
C ILE A 357 46.38 -22.28 -0.04
N GLN A 358 45.41 -21.61 -0.68
CA GLN A 358 45.71 -20.42 -1.47
C GLN A 358 45.96 -19.25 -0.51
N LEU A 359 47.23 -19.06 -0.13
CA LEU A 359 47.71 -17.84 0.50
C LEU A 359 47.68 -16.69 -0.53
N GLY A 360 46.49 -16.15 -0.77
CA GLY A 360 46.29 -14.89 -1.47
C GLY A 360 46.45 -13.72 -0.50
N TYR A 361 47.21 -12.70 -0.89
CA TYR A 361 47.18 -11.43 -0.17
C TYR A 361 45.77 -10.82 -0.33
N PRO A 362 45.16 -10.30 0.75
CA PRO A 362 43.87 -9.63 0.63
C PRO A 362 44.00 -8.41 -0.28
N ASP A 363 43.13 -8.32 -1.30
CA ASP A 363 43.10 -7.19 -2.22
C ASP A 363 42.77 -5.91 -1.42
N PRO A 364 43.66 -4.90 -1.38
CA PRO A 364 43.42 -3.67 -0.63
C PRO A 364 42.20 -2.89 -1.15
N ALA A 365 41.70 -3.15 -2.37
CA ALA A 365 40.46 -2.57 -2.87
C ALA A 365 39.19 -3.12 -2.17
N GLN A 366 39.27 -4.32 -1.57
CA GLN A 366 38.15 -4.95 -0.85
C GLN A 366 38.13 -4.59 0.64
N ILE A 367 39.22 -4.02 1.17
CA ILE A 367 39.31 -3.53 2.55
C ILE A 367 38.73 -2.12 2.60
N GLN A 368 37.40 -2.01 2.57
CA GLN A 368 36.72 -0.75 2.85
C GLN A 368 36.60 -0.56 4.37
N LEU A 369 37.26 0.47 4.89
CA LEU A 369 37.06 0.91 6.27
C LEU A 369 35.58 1.26 6.46
N ARG A 370 34.89 0.52 7.35
CA ARG A 370 33.51 0.87 7.75
C ARG A 370 33.50 2.32 8.21
N ASN A 371 32.74 3.17 7.51
CA ASN A 371 32.49 4.53 7.96
C ASN A 371 31.95 4.49 9.39
N ALA A 372 32.49 5.35 10.24
CA ALA A 372 32.09 5.45 11.63
C ALA A 372 30.57 5.64 11.70
N TRP A 373 29.89 4.76 12.43
CA TRP A 373 28.45 4.80 12.58
C TRP A 373 28.06 6.14 13.22
N GLN A 374 27.50 7.06 12.42
CA GLN A 374 26.94 8.29 12.95
C GLN A 374 25.71 7.90 13.77
N LYS A 375 25.85 7.93 15.11
CA LYS A 375 24.70 7.86 16.01
C LYS A 375 23.77 9.02 15.67
N THR A 376 22.67 8.74 15.00
CA THR A 376 21.58 9.68 14.82
C THR A 376 21.11 10.09 16.21
N ARG A 377 21.42 11.31 16.64
CA ARG A 377 20.84 11.89 17.85
C ARG A 377 19.36 12.13 17.55
N ILE A 378 18.53 11.15 17.90
CA ILE A 378 17.08 11.30 17.91
C ILE A 378 16.78 12.40 18.92
N ARG A 379 16.33 13.57 18.45
CA ARG A 379 15.79 14.60 19.34
C ARG A 379 14.49 14.05 19.91
N SER A 380 14.52 13.61 21.15
CA SER A 380 13.36 13.24 21.97
C SER A 380 12.57 14.48 22.39
N GLY A 381 12.22 15.34 21.41
CA GLY A 381 11.09 16.24 21.61
C GLY A 381 9.87 15.35 21.72
N LEU A 382 9.34 15.20 22.93
CA LEU A 382 8.10 14.48 23.20
C LEU A 382 7.01 15.09 22.31
N ALA A 383 6.75 14.45 21.17
CA ALA A 383 5.47 14.59 20.51
C ALA A 383 4.44 14.14 21.56
N GLN A 384 3.43 14.98 21.81
CA GLN A 384 2.34 14.60 22.70
C GLN A 384 1.82 13.23 22.23
N GLU A 385 1.90 12.22 23.10
CA GLU A 385 1.34 10.90 22.84
C GLU A 385 -0.14 11.08 22.55
N GLN A 386 -0.51 11.02 21.27
CA GLN A 386 -1.90 10.95 20.88
C GLN A 386 -2.44 9.60 21.34
N PRO A 387 -3.68 9.57 21.87
CA PRO A 387 -4.24 8.34 22.43
C PRO A 387 -4.34 7.25 21.36
N LEU A 388 -3.75 6.09 21.66
CA LEU A 388 -3.81 4.89 20.82
C LEU A 388 -5.26 4.42 20.63
N ASP A 389 -5.59 3.97 19.42
CA ASP A 389 -6.92 3.43 19.11
C ASP A 389 -7.09 2.02 19.71
N LYS A 390 -7.90 1.93 20.77
CA LYS A 390 -8.18 0.67 21.49
C LYS A 390 -8.90 -0.36 20.61
N GLU A 391 -9.68 0.08 19.62
CA GLU A 391 -10.37 -0.83 18.70
C GLU A 391 -9.37 -1.49 17.74
N ALA A 392 -8.42 -0.72 17.19
CA ALA A 392 -7.36 -1.25 16.35
C ALA A 392 -6.48 -2.26 17.09
N GLN A 393 -6.14 -1.99 18.35
CA GLN A 393 -5.40 -2.95 19.20
C GLN A 393 -6.18 -4.25 19.40
N ARG A 394 -7.49 -4.17 19.65
CA ARG A 394 -8.33 -5.35 19.83
C ARG A 394 -8.38 -6.19 18.56
N VAL A 395 -8.59 -5.56 17.40
CA VAL A 395 -8.64 -6.28 16.10
C VAL A 395 -7.31 -6.96 15.80
N LEU A 396 -6.19 -6.26 16.02
CA LEU A 396 -4.87 -6.82 15.76
C LEU A 396 -4.54 -7.96 16.73
N MET A 397 -4.90 -7.83 18.01
CA MET A 397 -4.75 -8.90 18.99
C MET A 397 -5.62 -10.12 18.65
N ILE A 398 -6.86 -9.92 18.19
CA ILE A 398 -7.74 -11.01 17.73
C ILE A 398 -7.11 -11.70 16.53
N GLN A 399 -6.64 -10.95 15.53
CA GLN A 399 -6.01 -11.51 14.34
C GLN A 399 -4.75 -12.32 14.72
N GLN A 400 -3.86 -11.77 15.54
CA GLN A 400 -2.68 -12.49 16.03
C GLN A 400 -3.02 -13.74 16.84
N ALA A 401 -4.09 -13.67 17.65
CA ALA A 401 -4.56 -14.82 18.42
C ALA A 401 -5.15 -15.92 17.52
N LEU A 402 -5.91 -15.54 16.49
CA LEU A 402 -6.45 -16.46 15.48
C LEU A 402 -5.32 -17.08 14.66
N ASP A 403 -4.39 -16.28 14.16
CA ASP A 403 -3.22 -16.76 13.42
C ASP A 403 -2.45 -17.78 14.26
N ARG A 404 -2.24 -17.50 15.56
CA ARG A 404 -1.56 -18.42 16.47
C ARG A 404 -2.37 -19.68 16.79
N ALA A 405 -3.71 -19.60 16.76
CA ALA A 405 -4.57 -20.74 17.03
C ALA A 405 -4.62 -21.76 15.88
N PHE A 406 -4.38 -21.34 14.63
CA PHE A 406 -4.40 -22.21 13.45
C PHE A 406 -3.01 -22.58 12.91
N ILE A 407 -1.92 -22.12 13.55
CA ILE A 407 -0.58 -22.60 13.22
C ILE A 407 -0.36 -23.98 13.84
N VAL A 408 -0.40 -25.01 12.99
CA VAL A 408 -0.03 -26.36 13.38
C VAL A 408 1.47 -26.55 13.17
N GLN A 409 2.20 -26.86 14.24
CA GLN A 409 3.60 -27.27 14.13
C GLN A 409 3.67 -28.73 13.67
N GLY A 410 4.52 -29.03 12.68
CA GLY A 410 4.68 -30.39 12.18
C GLY A 410 4.99 -31.40 13.30
N SER A 411 5.75 -31.02 14.32
CA SER A 411 6.02 -31.86 15.50
C SER A 411 4.76 -32.31 16.26
N ALA A 412 3.71 -31.47 16.34
CA ALA A 412 2.46 -31.81 17.00
C ALA A 412 1.68 -32.88 16.21
N ILE A 413 1.69 -32.79 14.88
CA ILE A 413 1.10 -33.81 13.99
C ILE A 413 1.83 -35.14 14.17
N HIS A 414 3.17 -35.12 14.20
CA HIS A 414 3.98 -36.33 14.41
C HIS A 414 3.71 -36.95 15.78
N GLN A 415 3.62 -36.14 16.85
CA GLN A 415 3.33 -36.63 18.19
C GLN A 415 1.95 -37.33 18.23
N TYR A 416 0.93 -36.72 17.62
CA TYR A 416 -0.42 -37.26 17.56
C TYR A 416 -0.46 -38.58 16.77
N LEU A 417 0.13 -38.61 15.57
CA LEU A 417 0.21 -39.84 14.76
C LEU A 417 1.07 -40.92 15.40
N HIS A 418 2.16 -40.56 16.07
CA HIS A 418 3.00 -41.49 16.81
C HIS A 418 2.22 -42.17 17.94
N THR A 419 1.45 -41.41 18.72
CA THR A 419 0.59 -41.99 19.76
C THR A 419 -0.46 -42.92 19.16
N ALA A 420 -1.03 -42.57 18.02
CA ALA A 420 -2.06 -43.36 17.36
C ALA A 420 -1.51 -44.62 16.67
N LEU A 421 -0.27 -44.60 16.16
CA LEU A 421 0.37 -45.72 15.45
C LEU A 421 1.15 -46.68 16.35
N ARG A 422 1.32 -46.35 17.64
CA ARG A 422 2.17 -47.10 18.59
C ARG A 422 1.78 -48.57 18.74
N ASP A 423 0.49 -48.90 18.59
CA ASP A 423 -0.02 -50.24 18.90
C ASP A 423 -0.27 -51.12 17.66
N THR A 424 -0.48 -50.53 16.47
CA THR A 424 -0.94 -51.27 15.28
C THR A 424 -0.07 -51.09 14.05
N GLY A 425 0.86 -50.12 13.99
CA GLY A 425 1.73 -49.84 12.83
C GLY A 425 0.99 -49.38 11.55
N ARG A 426 -0.35 -49.43 11.57
CA ARG A 426 -1.28 -49.03 10.53
C ARG A 426 -2.52 -48.46 11.21
N ILE A 427 -2.97 -47.28 10.78
CA ILE A 427 -4.19 -46.67 11.29
C ILE A 427 -5.08 -46.18 10.16
N ASN A 428 -6.38 -46.40 10.30
CA ASN A 428 -7.37 -45.79 9.44
C ASN A 428 -7.76 -44.43 10.03
N SER A 429 -7.82 -43.40 9.19
CA SER A 429 -8.32 -42.07 9.51
C SER A 429 -9.67 -42.07 10.25
N ARG A 430 -10.53 -43.08 10.05
CA ARG A 430 -11.82 -43.23 10.76
C ARG A 430 -11.68 -43.47 12.25
N ASP A 431 -10.65 -44.19 12.64
CA ASP A 431 -10.41 -44.57 14.03
C ASP A 431 -9.67 -43.47 14.80
N LEU A 432 -9.17 -42.46 14.09
CA LEU A 432 -8.58 -41.27 14.69
C LEU A 432 -9.69 -40.38 15.27
N THR A 433 -9.58 -40.12 16.57
CA THR A 433 -10.48 -39.25 17.35
C THR A 433 -9.69 -38.09 17.93
N ALA A 434 -10.35 -36.94 18.11
CA ALA A 434 -9.76 -35.75 18.70
C ALA A 434 -10.47 -35.41 20.01
N ALA A 435 -9.73 -35.27 21.11
CA ALA A 435 -10.27 -34.85 22.40
C ALA A 435 -10.10 -33.34 22.63
N ASN A 436 -9.06 -32.74 22.04
CA ASN A 436 -8.70 -31.33 22.21
C ASN A 436 -8.63 -30.59 20.87
N SER A 437 -8.66 -29.24 20.90
CA SER A 437 -8.51 -28.39 19.70
C SER A 437 -7.24 -28.69 18.92
N ASP A 438 -6.14 -28.95 19.62
CA ASP A 438 -4.83 -29.17 19.00
C ASP A 438 -4.79 -30.52 18.28
N GLU A 439 -5.46 -31.54 18.84
CA GLU A 439 -5.62 -32.85 18.22
C GLU A 439 -6.58 -32.80 17.04
N LEU A 440 -7.62 -31.96 17.11
CA LEU A 440 -8.55 -31.74 16.00
C LEU A 440 -7.84 -31.11 14.80
N LEU A 441 -6.99 -30.13 15.05
CA LEU A 441 -6.15 -29.52 14.02
C LEU A 441 -5.12 -30.53 13.49
N ALA A 442 -4.47 -31.30 14.36
CA ALA A 442 -3.56 -32.36 13.93
C ALA A 442 -4.26 -33.43 13.08
N LEU A 443 -5.50 -33.78 13.40
CA LEU A 443 -6.35 -34.69 12.65
C LEU A 443 -6.71 -34.12 11.26
N ALA A 444 -7.06 -32.83 11.19
CA ALA A 444 -7.34 -32.16 9.91
C ALA A 444 -6.12 -32.12 8.98
N HIS A 445 -4.93 -31.95 9.55
CA HIS A 445 -3.65 -31.92 8.82
C HIS A 445 -2.93 -33.28 8.78
N ALA A 446 -3.57 -34.38 9.20
CA ALA A 446 -2.94 -35.70 9.25
C ALA A 446 -2.52 -36.23 7.86
N VAL A 447 -3.22 -35.80 6.80
CA VAL A 447 -2.88 -36.12 5.40
C VAL A 447 -1.52 -35.52 5.01
N GLU A 448 -1.15 -34.37 5.59
CA GLU A 448 0.12 -33.71 5.28
C GLU A 448 1.33 -34.53 5.76
N ALA A 449 1.16 -35.45 6.71
CA ALA A 449 2.24 -36.31 7.19
C ALA A 449 2.88 -37.16 6.07
N GLY A 450 2.11 -37.53 5.04
CA GLY A 450 2.64 -38.25 3.86
C GLY A 450 3.42 -37.37 2.89
N SER A 451 3.28 -36.04 2.99
CA SER A 451 4.06 -35.07 2.19
C SER A 451 5.42 -34.74 2.83
N VAL A 452 5.54 -34.92 4.15
CA VAL A 452 6.75 -34.59 4.93
C VAL A 452 7.66 -35.82 5.03
N ASN A 453 8.17 -36.30 3.89
CA ASN A 453 9.05 -37.48 3.80
C ASN A 453 10.53 -37.21 4.15
N ASN A 454 10.82 -36.30 5.09
CA ASN A 454 12.15 -35.67 5.19
C ASN A 454 12.99 -36.00 6.44
N LEU A 455 12.67 -37.02 7.24
CA LEU A 455 13.34 -37.23 8.54
C LEU A 455 14.05 -38.58 8.76
N SER A 456 13.77 -39.64 7.99
CA SER A 456 14.39 -40.97 8.17
C SER A 456 14.56 -41.72 6.85
N SER A 457 15.72 -42.36 6.65
CA SER A 457 16.04 -43.14 5.44
C SER A 457 15.42 -44.54 5.43
N GLU A 458 15.07 -45.08 6.60
CA GLU A 458 14.63 -46.47 6.74
C GLU A 458 13.11 -46.62 6.73
N PHE A 459 12.36 -45.61 7.19
CA PHE A 459 10.90 -45.69 7.33
C PHE A 459 10.20 -44.51 6.66
N ARG A 460 9.17 -44.81 5.85
CA ARG A 460 8.30 -43.81 5.21
C ARG A 460 6.86 -43.93 5.71
N PHE A 461 6.17 -42.80 5.81
CA PHE A 461 4.72 -42.78 5.99
C PHE A 461 4.06 -42.91 4.63
N GLU A 462 3.39 -44.03 4.40
CA GLU A 462 2.60 -44.26 3.19
C GLU A 462 1.13 -44.02 3.50
N ILE A 463 0.52 -43.11 2.73
CA ILE A 463 -0.91 -42.82 2.80
C ILE A 463 -1.58 -43.51 1.63
N GLU A 464 -2.31 -44.58 1.91
CA GLU A 464 -3.12 -45.28 0.92
C GLU A 464 -4.57 -44.79 1.00
N GLN A 465 -5.08 -44.35 -0.15
CA GLN A 465 -6.50 -44.13 -0.37
C GLN A 465 -6.95 -45.08 -1.49
N GLN A 466 -7.97 -45.91 -1.25
CA GLN A 466 -8.44 -46.82 -2.30
C GLN A 466 -9.07 -46.03 -3.44
N ALA A 467 -8.77 -46.39 -4.69
CA ALA A 467 -9.22 -45.67 -5.89
C ALA A 467 -10.76 -45.55 -6.01
N GLU A 468 -11.49 -46.50 -5.43
CA GLU A 468 -12.97 -46.49 -5.37
C GLU A 468 -13.51 -45.37 -4.47
N TRP A 469 -12.73 -44.87 -3.51
CA TRP A 469 -13.16 -43.86 -2.54
C TRP A 469 -13.13 -42.42 -3.09
N LEU A 470 -12.40 -42.19 -4.19
CA LEU A 470 -12.30 -40.88 -4.87
C LEU A 470 -13.56 -40.52 -5.68
N HIS A 471 -14.37 -41.52 -6.04
CA HIS A 471 -15.53 -41.35 -6.92
C HIS A 471 -16.88 -41.41 -6.18
N GLU A 472 -16.86 -41.66 -4.86
CA GLU A 472 -18.04 -41.70 -3.99
C GLU A 472 -18.12 -40.45 -3.10
N SER A 473 -19.29 -40.18 -2.52
CA SER A 473 -19.44 -39.14 -1.50
C SER A 473 -18.57 -39.48 -0.28
N PRO A 474 -18.00 -38.48 0.42
CA PRO A 474 -17.09 -38.70 1.56
C PRO A 474 -17.70 -39.69 2.54
N ARG A 475 -16.94 -40.74 2.85
CA ARG A 475 -17.44 -41.93 3.55
C ARG A 475 -17.66 -41.72 5.04
N VAL A 476 -17.01 -40.72 5.64
CA VAL A 476 -17.34 -40.26 6.98
C VAL A 476 -18.28 -39.07 6.87
N GLN A 477 -19.55 -39.31 7.19
CA GLN A 477 -20.60 -38.29 7.25
C GLN A 477 -21.04 -38.17 8.70
N LEU A 478 -21.09 -36.94 9.22
CA LEU A 478 -21.41 -36.64 10.63
C LEU A 478 -20.47 -37.31 11.64
N ASP A 479 -19.23 -36.86 11.67
CA ASP A 479 -18.36 -37.04 12.84
C ASP A 479 -18.64 -35.94 13.88
N ASP A 480 -18.15 -36.08 15.12
CA ASP A 480 -18.37 -35.11 16.20
C ASP A 480 -17.95 -33.68 15.81
N TYR A 481 -16.97 -33.55 14.91
CA TYR A 481 -16.40 -32.26 14.46
C TYR A 481 -16.40 -32.04 12.94
N PHE A 482 -16.65 -33.06 12.11
CA PHE A 482 -16.59 -32.96 10.64
C PHE A 482 -17.93 -33.31 10.00
N ILE A 483 -18.41 -32.43 9.11
CA ILE A 483 -19.60 -32.70 8.27
C ILE A 483 -19.29 -33.81 7.26
N ALA A 484 -18.09 -33.75 6.68
CA ALA A 484 -17.56 -34.71 5.72
C ALA A 484 -16.03 -34.78 5.84
N ARG A 485 -15.46 -35.98 5.89
CA ARG A 485 -14.00 -36.20 5.75
C ARG A 485 -13.69 -37.41 4.88
N ASP A 486 -12.55 -37.33 4.20
CA ASP A 486 -12.04 -38.42 3.38
C ASP A 486 -11.45 -39.52 4.26
N GLU A 487 -11.64 -40.77 3.82
CA GLU A 487 -11.06 -41.94 4.47
C GLU A 487 -9.71 -42.27 3.82
N PHE A 488 -8.66 -42.34 4.62
CA PHE A 488 -7.32 -42.75 4.21
C PHE A 488 -6.66 -43.63 5.28
N VAL A 489 -5.70 -44.44 4.86
CA VAL A 489 -4.94 -45.34 5.74
C VAL A 489 -3.51 -44.87 5.79
N ILE A 490 -3.00 -44.60 6.99
CA ILE A 490 -1.59 -44.27 7.21
C ILE A 490 -0.87 -45.54 7.67
N LYS A 491 0.19 -45.91 6.96
CA LYS A 491 1.11 -47.01 7.32
C LYS A 491 2.52 -46.49 7.46
N LEU A 492 3.27 -47.07 8.40
CA LEU A 492 4.72 -46.93 8.43
C LEU A 492 5.32 -48.12 7.68
N VAL A 493 6.04 -47.87 6.59
CA VAL A 493 6.65 -48.91 5.75
C VAL A 493 8.16 -48.77 5.80
N ASP A 494 8.86 -49.91 5.93
CA ASP A 494 10.32 -50.00 5.82
C ASP A 494 10.73 -49.97 4.35
N VAL A 495 11.57 -49.02 3.97
CA VAL A 495 12.01 -48.80 2.58
C VAL A 495 12.92 -49.93 2.08
N HIS A 496 13.46 -50.78 2.98
CA HIS A 496 14.35 -51.90 2.65
C HIS A 496 13.66 -53.28 2.54
N HIS A 497 12.33 -53.34 2.66
CA HIS A 497 11.54 -54.57 2.48
C HIS A 497 10.41 -54.39 1.45
N GLU A 498 10.78 -54.07 0.21
CA GLU A 498 9.99 -54.34 -1.00
C GLU A 498 10.71 -55.32 -1.91
#